data_AF-W7LHD5-F1
#
_entry.id   AF-W7LHD5-F1
#
_cell.length_a   1.000
_cell.length_b   1.000
_cell.length_c   1.000
_cell.angle_alpha   90.00
_cell.angle_beta   90.00
_cell.angle_gamma   90.00
#
_symmetry.space_group_name_H-M   'P 1'
#
loop_
_entity.id
_entity.type
_entity.pdbx_description
1 polymer ?
#
loop_
_entity_poly.entity_id
_entity_poly.type
_entity_poly.pdbx_seq_one_letter_code
_entity_poly.pdbx_strand_id
1 'polypeptide(L)'
;MAEPNPSAQQPAAGTGATYKAPTPKPKQNPALRMMGLPNLPRKLPSRNWLIFWAITGSISAAIIYDKREKKRATAKWKHAVAPLAKDIIPSASQLPRKLTIYLEAPPGDGLRIAQDHFIEYAKPVLAASGLDWEFVQGRQQGDVRAAVAEKIRRERRKHERPDEEDLQTDEAIAESLRKKNQVPEYEGVKGDIIFGRHTWKEYIRGLHEGWLGPLDPPVKLEPITKLVEADSETPKAEGEQPEEKEEGKKEKEEKKPERPPQPLPYNTAADYSIANLPPQIPAEFSPANPIPLPHRLGFRHTLVRLNRFFNRRKLADEIGREVAAVCFANSSREWREANGQYEQELVLKHEENDWVKSVWKPEEPPKQDDDSTAAAPSEPPKEKIWPAPMIVDPRLAQRMRRFEIAPEDEARAAQIKVPEAEIEGWIKGSFRSLWNYTVESVTAKPMRPNVGNVDSDE
;
A
#
# COMPACT_ATOMS: atom_id res chain seq x y z
N MET A 1 -65.53 -27.29 29.61
CA MET A 1 -66.32 -28.45 29.15
C MET A 1 -65.86 -28.75 27.74
N ALA A 2 -65.36 -29.98 27.55
CA ALA A 2 -64.87 -30.46 26.27
C ALA A 2 -66.07 -30.79 25.37
N GLU A 3 -66.09 -30.24 24.16
CA GLU A 3 -66.97 -30.69 23.09
C GLU A 3 -66.17 -31.48 22.04
N PRO A 4 -66.78 -32.52 21.44
CA PRO A 4 -66.06 -33.65 20.88
C PRO A 4 -65.62 -33.44 19.42
N ASN A 5 -64.48 -34.07 19.11
CA ASN A 5 -63.96 -34.27 17.76
C ASN A 5 -65.00 -34.97 16.85
N PRO A 6 -65.29 -34.47 15.64
CA PRO A 6 -66.00 -35.24 14.64
C PRO A 6 -65.06 -36.24 13.94
N SER A 7 -65.69 -37.37 13.63
CA SER A 7 -65.22 -38.66 13.11
C SER A 7 -64.11 -38.68 12.06
N ALA A 8 -63.28 -39.72 12.21
CA ALA A 8 -62.32 -40.21 11.23
C ALA A 8 -62.99 -40.52 9.88
N GLN A 9 -62.53 -39.83 8.83
CA GLN A 9 -62.80 -40.23 7.44
C GLN A 9 -61.89 -41.41 7.08
N GLN A 10 -62.51 -42.53 6.71
CA GLN A 10 -61.86 -43.63 6.03
C GLN A 10 -61.30 -43.15 4.68
N PRO A 11 -60.06 -43.49 4.29
CA PRO A 11 -59.62 -43.26 2.93
C PRO A 11 -60.39 -44.20 2.01
N ALA A 12 -61.17 -43.59 1.12
CA ALA A 12 -61.82 -44.27 0.00
C ALA A 12 -60.76 -45.03 -0.82
N ALA A 13 -61.12 -46.27 -1.18
CA ALA A 13 -60.33 -47.15 -2.01
C ALA A 13 -60.00 -46.49 -3.37
N GLY A 14 -58.78 -45.97 -3.48
CA GLY A 14 -58.17 -45.50 -4.71
C GLY A 14 -57.60 -46.67 -5.50
N THR A 15 -58.31 -47.00 -6.56
CA THR A 15 -57.91 -47.72 -7.77
C THR A 15 -56.39 -47.82 -8.06
N GLY A 16 -55.93 -49.06 -8.23
CA GLY A 16 -54.92 -49.44 -9.23
C GLY A 16 -53.48 -48.97 -9.01
N ALA A 17 -52.75 -49.61 -8.10
CA ALA A 17 -51.29 -49.62 -8.14
C ALA A 17 -50.80 -50.32 -9.43
N THR A 18 -50.48 -49.54 -10.46
CA THR A 18 -49.78 -50.02 -11.64
C THR A 18 -48.35 -50.35 -11.23
N TYR A 19 -47.99 -51.64 -11.27
CA TYR A 19 -46.61 -52.11 -11.18
C TYR A 19 -45.78 -51.44 -12.28
N LYS A 20 -44.87 -50.53 -11.91
CA LYS A 20 -43.83 -50.05 -12.85
C LYS A 20 -42.77 -51.15 -12.96
N ALA A 21 -42.73 -51.82 -14.11
CA ALA A 21 -41.67 -52.76 -14.44
C ALA A 21 -40.28 -52.10 -14.26
N PRO A 22 -39.26 -52.84 -13.75
CA PRO A 22 -37.91 -52.30 -13.62
C PRO A 22 -37.40 -51.89 -15.00
N THR A 23 -37.04 -50.61 -15.13
CA THR A 23 -36.47 -50.09 -16.37
C THR A 23 -35.19 -50.87 -16.72
N PRO A 24 -35.01 -51.35 -17.96
CA PRO A 24 -33.86 -52.14 -18.34
C PRO A 24 -32.56 -51.35 -18.13
N LYS A 25 -31.52 -52.01 -17.61
CA LYS A 25 -30.18 -51.41 -17.45
C LYS A 25 -29.73 -50.86 -18.81
N PRO A 26 -29.27 -49.60 -18.89
CA PRO A 26 -28.99 -48.95 -20.16
C PRO A 26 -27.86 -49.69 -20.90
N LYS A 27 -28.09 -50.13 -22.15
CA LYS A 27 -27.12 -50.82 -23.01
C LYS A 27 -25.80 -50.05 -23.05
N GLN A 28 -24.73 -50.52 -22.41
CA GLN A 28 -23.41 -49.84 -22.40
C GLN A 28 -22.77 -49.88 -23.80
N ASN A 29 -22.03 -48.83 -24.19
CA ASN A 29 -21.27 -48.85 -25.45
C ASN A 29 -20.05 -49.78 -25.28
N PRO A 30 -19.88 -50.81 -26.12
CA PRO A 30 -18.83 -51.81 -25.95
C PRO A 30 -17.41 -51.19 -26.02
N ALA A 31 -17.22 -50.16 -26.84
CA ALA A 31 -15.95 -49.43 -26.95
C ALA A 31 -15.52 -48.72 -25.64
N LEU A 32 -16.46 -48.15 -24.88
CA LEU A 32 -16.16 -47.50 -23.59
C LEU A 32 -15.82 -48.51 -22.48
N ARG A 33 -16.38 -49.71 -22.58
CA ARG A 33 -16.08 -50.83 -21.68
C ARG A 33 -14.68 -51.40 -21.94
N MET A 34 -14.25 -51.45 -23.21
CA MET A 34 -12.89 -51.86 -23.59
C MET A 34 -11.83 -50.83 -23.17
N MET A 35 -12.18 -49.55 -23.04
CA MET A 35 -11.29 -48.48 -22.52
C MET A 35 -11.30 -48.34 -20.98
N GLY A 36 -11.93 -49.27 -20.24
CA GLY A 36 -11.90 -49.25 -18.77
C GLY A 36 -12.74 -48.15 -18.11
N LEU A 37 -13.66 -47.50 -18.86
CA LEU A 37 -14.55 -46.44 -18.36
C LEU A 37 -16.01 -46.92 -18.38
N PRO A 38 -16.40 -47.86 -17.49
CA PRO A 38 -17.64 -48.59 -17.63
C PRO A 38 -18.91 -47.75 -17.41
N ASN A 39 -18.84 -46.64 -16.66
CA ASN A 39 -20.02 -45.88 -16.21
C ASN A 39 -19.80 -44.36 -16.25
N LEU A 40 -19.47 -43.78 -17.41
CA LEU A 40 -19.60 -42.33 -17.56
C LEU A 40 -21.11 -41.96 -17.51
N PRO A 41 -21.50 -40.94 -16.73
CA PRO A 41 -22.89 -40.50 -16.70
C PRO A 41 -23.29 -40.03 -18.10
N ARG A 42 -24.13 -40.81 -18.79
CA ARG A 42 -24.61 -40.52 -20.15
C ARG A 42 -25.44 -39.24 -20.27
N LYS A 43 -25.95 -38.75 -19.14
CA LYS A 43 -26.71 -37.51 -19.08
C LYS A 43 -25.73 -36.39 -18.77
N LEU A 44 -25.59 -35.47 -19.71
CA LEU A 44 -24.92 -34.20 -19.45
C LEU A 44 -25.56 -33.54 -18.21
N PRO A 45 -24.77 -32.81 -17.41
CA PRO A 45 -25.33 -32.01 -16.33
C PRO A 45 -26.44 -31.10 -16.88
N SER A 46 -27.47 -30.85 -16.08
CA SER A 46 -28.62 -30.06 -16.52
C SER A 46 -28.21 -28.65 -16.96
N ARG A 47 -29.04 -27.98 -17.76
CA ARG A 47 -28.78 -26.61 -18.26
C ARG A 47 -28.33 -25.66 -17.15
N ASN A 48 -29.00 -25.68 -15.98
CA ASN A 48 -28.65 -24.81 -14.86
C ASN A 48 -27.28 -25.15 -14.25
N TRP A 49 -26.93 -26.43 -14.19
CA TRP A 49 -25.60 -26.87 -13.76
C TRP A 49 -24.52 -26.48 -14.76
N LEU A 50 -24.77 -26.59 -16.06
CA LEU A 50 -23.84 -26.12 -17.09
C LEU A 50 -23.63 -24.62 -17.01
N ILE A 51 -24.69 -23.83 -16.85
CA ILE A 51 -24.59 -22.38 -16.67
C ILE A 51 -23.80 -22.05 -15.40
N PHE A 52 -24.07 -22.74 -14.29
CA PHE A 52 -23.36 -22.55 -13.03
C PHE A 52 -21.85 -22.84 -13.18
N TRP A 53 -21.49 -23.97 -13.77
CA TRP A 53 -20.08 -24.33 -14.00
C TRP A 53 -19.40 -23.41 -15.01
N ALA A 54 -20.10 -22.95 -16.04
CA ALA A 54 -19.56 -22.01 -17.01
C ALA A 54 -19.25 -20.65 -16.35
N ILE A 55 -20.16 -20.13 -15.52
CA ILE A 55 -19.97 -18.85 -14.82
C ILE A 55 -18.86 -18.98 -13.76
N THR A 56 -18.93 -19.99 -12.89
CA THR A 56 -17.90 -20.19 -11.84
C THR A 56 -16.53 -20.52 -12.44
N GLY A 57 -16.49 -21.31 -13.50
CA GLY A 57 -15.28 -21.64 -14.27
C GLY A 57 -14.67 -20.42 -14.95
N SER A 58 -15.47 -19.59 -15.62
CA SER A 58 -14.98 -18.37 -16.28
C SER A 58 -14.46 -17.33 -15.28
N ILE A 59 -15.18 -17.10 -14.17
CA ILE A 59 -14.72 -16.18 -13.12
C ILE A 59 -13.43 -16.69 -12.48
N SER A 60 -13.37 -17.96 -12.07
CA SER A 60 -12.17 -18.53 -11.46
C SER A 60 -10.97 -18.50 -12.41
N ALA A 61 -11.17 -18.83 -13.70
CA ALA A 61 -10.14 -18.71 -14.73
C ALA A 61 -9.64 -17.27 -14.87
N ALA A 62 -10.53 -16.27 -14.90
CA ALA A 62 -10.15 -14.86 -14.97
C ALA A 62 -9.32 -14.40 -13.76
N ILE A 63 -9.68 -14.84 -12.54
CA ILE A 63 -8.91 -14.52 -11.31
C ILE A 63 -7.52 -15.17 -11.35
N ILE A 64 -7.44 -16.44 -11.75
CA ILE A 64 -6.18 -17.16 -11.85
C ILE A 64 -5.28 -16.53 -12.93
N TYR A 65 -5.87 -16.16 -14.06
CA TYR A 65 -5.18 -15.47 -15.15
C TYR A 65 -4.61 -14.13 -14.69
N ASP A 66 -5.42 -13.26 -14.07
CA ASP A 66 -4.94 -11.94 -13.64
C ASP A 66 -3.86 -12.04 -12.56
N LYS A 67 -3.97 -13.00 -11.61
CA LYS A 67 -2.90 -13.28 -10.64
C LYS A 67 -1.62 -13.77 -11.31
N ARG A 68 -1.73 -14.59 -12.36
CA ARG A 68 -0.58 -15.11 -13.13
C ARG A 68 0.11 -13.97 -13.89
N GLU A 69 -0.66 -13.16 -14.61
CA GLU A 69 -0.12 -12.01 -15.35
C GLU A 69 0.43 -10.93 -14.43
N LYS A 70 -0.20 -10.66 -13.28
CA LYS A 70 0.36 -9.77 -12.24
C LYS A 70 1.76 -10.26 -11.81
N LYS A 71 1.91 -11.55 -11.47
CA LYS A 71 3.21 -12.12 -11.10
C LYS A 71 4.23 -12.01 -12.23
N ARG A 72 3.80 -12.22 -13.49
CA ARG A 72 4.65 -12.05 -14.68
C ARG A 72 5.14 -10.60 -14.80
N ALA A 73 4.25 -9.62 -14.66
CA ALA A 73 4.61 -8.20 -14.72
C ALA A 73 5.59 -7.82 -13.61
N THR A 74 5.33 -8.22 -12.36
CA THR A 74 6.25 -7.96 -11.25
C THR A 74 7.61 -8.66 -11.45
N ALA A 75 7.62 -9.90 -11.94
CA ALA A 75 8.86 -10.63 -12.23
C ALA A 75 9.68 -10.00 -13.37
N LYS A 76 9.00 -9.47 -14.41
CA LYS A 76 9.66 -8.73 -15.50
C LYS A 76 10.47 -7.56 -14.95
N TRP A 77 9.86 -6.71 -14.13
CA TRP A 77 10.54 -5.57 -13.52
C TRP A 77 11.57 -5.99 -12.47
N LYS A 78 11.32 -7.07 -11.72
CA LYS A 78 12.31 -7.66 -10.81
C LYS A 78 13.60 -8.02 -11.55
N HIS A 79 13.50 -8.73 -12.68
CA HIS A 79 14.64 -9.11 -13.50
C HIS A 79 15.31 -7.92 -14.19
N ALA A 80 14.53 -6.89 -14.54
CA ALA A 80 15.09 -5.67 -15.14
C ALA A 80 16.03 -4.94 -14.18
N VAL A 81 15.68 -4.90 -12.89
CA VAL A 81 16.42 -4.15 -11.87
C VAL A 81 17.47 -5.02 -11.14
N ALA A 82 17.32 -6.35 -11.17
CA ALA A 82 18.24 -7.30 -10.56
C ALA A 82 19.75 -7.11 -10.87
N PRO A 83 20.17 -6.61 -12.05
CA PRO A 83 21.57 -6.31 -12.30
C PRO A 83 22.16 -5.27 -11.34
N LEU A 84 21.38 -4.27 -10.90
CA LEU A 84 21.87 -3.21 -10.01
C LEU A 84 22.37 -3.74 -8.67
N ALA A 85 21.78 -4.83 -8.16
CA ALA A 85 22.19 -5.43 -6.91
C ALA A 85 23.59 -6.07 -6.97
N LYS A 86 24.16 -6.25 -8.18
CA LYS A 86 25.49 -6.81 -8.38
C LYS A 86 26.56 -5.74 -8.54
N ASP A 87 26.16 -4.47 -8.60
CA ASP A 87 27.10 -3.36 -8.74
C ASP A 87 27.94 -3.22 -7.46
N ILE A 88 29.25 -3.06 -7.65
CA ILE A 88 30.21 -3.03 -6.55
C ILE A 88 30.24 -1.62 -5.97
N ILE A 89 30.15 -1.52 -4.64
CA ILE A 89 30.28 -0.24 -3.93
C ILE A 89 31.77 0.14 -3.87
N PRO A 90 32.15 1.41 -4.19
CA PRO A 90 33.56 1.83 -4.26
C PRO A 90 34.34 1.67 -2.96
N SER A 91 33.70 1.89 -1.80
CA SER A 91 34.32 1.77 -0.48
C SER A 91 33.57 0.76 0.38
N ALA A 92 34.31 -0.11 1.07
CA ALA A 92 33.75 -1.14 1.95
C ALA A 92 32.95 -0.56 3.13
N SER A 93 33.25 0.68 3.54
CA SER A 93 32.51 1.37 4.61
C SER A 93 31.32 2.17 4.11
N GLN A 94 31.18 2.37 2.80
CA GLN A 94 30.10 3.17 2.23
C GLN A 94 28.79 2.37 2.25
N LEU A 95 27.71 3.04 2.67
CA LEU A 95 26.37 2.46 2.64
C LEU A 95 25.78 2.56 1.23
N PRO A 96 24.95 1.57 0.81
CA PRO A 96 24.24 1.66 -0.45
C PRO A 96 23.26 2.83 -0.43
N ARG A 97 22.80 3.20 -1.63
CA ARG A 97 21.79 4.24 -1.82
C ARG A 97 20.52 3.92 -1.03
N LYS A 98 20.12 4.84 -0.15
CA LYS A 98 18.90 4.75 0.68
C LYS A 98 17.77 5.58 0.07
N LEU A 99 16.57 5.00 -0.06
CA LEU A 99 15.36 5.65 -0.53
C LEU A 99 14.40 5.96 0.63
N THR A 100 13.64 7.06 0.54
CA THR A 100 12.56 7.34 1.50
C THR A 100 11.22 6.94 0.89
N ILE A 101 10.41 6.19 1.62
CA ILE A 101 9.09 5.75 1.17
C ILE A 101 8.03 6.35 2.09
N TYR A 102 7.16 7.18 1.52
CA TYR A 102 6.03 7.80 2.22
C TYR A 102 4.77 6.97 2.01
N LEU A 103 4.22 6.44 3.10
CA LEU A 103 2.98 5.68 3.14
C LEU A 103 2.01 6.36 4.10
N GLU A 104 0.75 6.48 3.69
CA GLU A 104 -0.30 6.98 4.59
C GLU A 104 -1.57 6.16 4.42
N ALA A 105 -2.36 6.09 5.49
CA ALA A 105 -3.70 5.51 5.44
C ALA A 105 -4.56 6.21 4.37
N PRO A 106 -5.13 5.46 3.41
CA PRO A 106 -6.01 6.07 2.42
C PRO A 106 -7.27 6.60 3.10
N PRO A 107 -7.93 7.63 2.51
CA PRO A 107 -9.05 8.28 3.18
C PRO A 107 -10.23 7.33 3.43
N GLY A 108 -10.62 7.20 4.70
CA GLY A 108 -11.72 6.34 5.13
C GLY A 108 -11.35 4.90 5.43
N ASP A 109 -10.07 4.54 5.42
CA ASP A 109 -9.57 3.21 5.78
C ASP A 109 -8.26 3.29 6.58
N GLY A 110 -7.69 2.14 6.96
CA GLY A 110 -6.45 2.04 7.73
C GLY A 110 -5.17 1.94 6.88
N LEU A 111 -4.03 2.18 7.54
CA LEU A 111 -2.67 2.10 6.95
C LEU A 111 -2.34 0.74 6.30
N ARG A 112 -3.01 -0.33 6.74
CA ARG A 112 -2.71 -1.70 6.29
C ARG A 112 -2.88 -1.87 4.79
N ILE A 113 -3.81 -1.16 4.16
CA ILE A 113 -4.02 -1.24 2.71
C ILE A 113 -2.86 -0.63 1.93
N ALA A 114 -2.31 0.48 2.41
CA ALA A 114 -1.13 1.09 1.80
C ALA A 114 0.10 0.17 1.98
N GLN A 115 0.24 -0.48 3.15
CA GLN A 115 1.28 -1.47 3.41
C GLN A 115 1.15 -2.70 2.50
N ASP A 116 -0.05 -3.28 2.38
CA ASP A 116 -0.32 -4.42 1.51
C ASP A 116 -0.03 -4.06 0.04
N HIS A 117 -0.42 -2.86 -0.38
CA HIS A 117 -0.12 -2.37 -1.72
C HIS A 117 1.39 -2.26 -1.98
N PHE A 118 2.15 -1.70 -1.02
CA PHE A 118 3.60 -1.66 -1.10
C PHE A 118 4.21 -3.08 -1.18
N ILE A 119 3.80 -3.98 -0.28
CA ILE A 119 4.30 -5.35 -0.20
C ILE A 119 4.01 -6.13 -1.49
N GLU A 120 2.82 -5.94 -2.08
CA GLU A 120 2.39 -6.67 -3.25
C GLU A 120 3.04 -6.20 -4.56
N TYR A 121 3.27 -4.89 -4.73
CA TYR A 121 3.69 -4.33 -6.02
C TYR A 121 5.13 -3.80 -6.01
N ALA A 122 5.52 -2.99 -5.02
CA ALA A 122 6.79 -2.27 -5.03
C ALA A 122 7.93 -3.05 -4.35
N LYS A 123 7.65 -3.67 -3.20
CA LYS A 123 8.65 -4.42 -2.41
C LYS A 123 9.42 -5.46 -3.25
N PRO A 124 8.81 -6.27 -4.12
CA PRO A 124 9.56 -7.27 -4.88
C PRO A 124 10.57 -6.66 -5.86
N VAL A 125 10.29 -5.47 -6.40
CA VAL A 125 11.17 -4.76 -7.34
C VAL A 125 12.31 -4.09 -6.58
N LEU A 126 12.01 -3.37 -5.49
CA LEU A 126 13.01 -2.74 -4.62
C LEU A 126 13.94 -3.76 -3.96
N ALA A 127 13.41 -4.88 -3.48
CA ALA A 127 14.22 -5.91 -2.87
C ALA A 127 15.19 -6.58 -3.88
N ALA A 128 14.86 -6.58 -5.17
CA ALA A 128 15.74 -7.12 -6.20
C ALA A 128 16.80 -6.12 -6.67
N SER A 129 16.60 -4.81 -6.45
CA SER A 129 17.58 -3.79 -6.80
C SER A 129 18.76 -3.74 -5.84
N GLY A 130 18.63 -4.28 -4.63
CA GLY A 130 19.65 -4.19 -3.58
C GLY A 130 19.74 -2.81 -2.93
N LEU A 131 18.73 -1.95 -3.12
CA LEU A 131 18.65 -0.64 -2.48
C LEU A 131 18.05 -0.74 -1.09
N ASP A 132 18.55 0.09 -0.17
CA ASP A 132 17.97 0.23 1.16
C ASP A 132 16.82 1.24 1.12
N TRP A 133 15.83 1.08 2.01
CA TRP A 133 14.72 2.02 2.12
C TRP A 133 14.28 2.24 3.56
N GLU A 134 13.72 3.42 3.81
CA GLU A 134 13.11 3.82 5.07
C GLU A 134 11.67 4.23 4.87
N PHE A 135 10.82 3.93 5.85
CA PHE A 135 9.41 4.27 5.80
C PHE A 135 9.09 5.46 6.67
N VAL A 136 8.39 6.43 6.08
CA VAL A 136 7.64 7.45 6.80
C VAL A 136 6.17 7.06 6.71
N GLN A 137 5.57 6.69 7.84
CA GLN A 137 4.21 6.14 7.90
C GLN A 137 3.26 7.12 8.58
N GLY A 138 2.30 7.66 7.82
CA GLY A 138 1.20 8.46 8.33
C GLY A 138 -0.03 7.60 8.63
N ARG A 139 -0.57 7.69 9.84
CA ARG A 139 -1.82 7.00 10.20
C ARG A 139 -3.00 7.96 10.23
N GLN A 140 -2.73 9.22 10.53
CA GLN A 140 -3.67 10.32 10.47
C GLN A 140 -3.20 11.31 9.42
N GLN A 141 -4.17 12.06 8.92
CA GLN A 141 -3.95 13.17 8.02
C GLN A 141 -2.96 14.16 8.63
N GLY A 142 -1.93 14.50 7.88
CA GLY A 142 -0.91 15.48 8.20
C GLY A 142 0.31 14.94 8.95
N ASP A 143 0.31 13.65 9.30
CA ASP A 143 1.50 12.98 9.85
C ASP A 143 2.67 13.01 8.84
N VAL A 144 2.38 12.80 7.54
CA VAL A 144 3.41 12.80 6.49
C VAL A 144 3.97 14.20 6.29
N ARG A 145 3.08 15.20 6.25
CA ARG A 145 3.44 16.61 6.13
C ARG A 145 4.36 17.07 7.25
N ALA A 146 4.02 16.73 8.50
CA ALA A 146 4.84 17.02 9.66
C ALA A 146 6.22 16.36 9.56
N ALA A 147 6.28 15.07 9.23
CA ALA A 147 7.55 14.35 9.10
C ALA A 147 8.46 14.93 8.01
N VAL A 148 7.91 15.29 6.84
CA VAL A 148 8.68 15.94 5.76
C VAL A 148 9.18 17.32 6.19
N ALA A 149 8.31 18.13 6.80
CA ALA A 149 8.67 19.47 7.25
C ALA A 149 9.76 19.42 8.34
N GLU A 150 9.65 18.52 9.31
CA GLU A 150 10.65 18.32 10.36
C GLU A 150 11.99 17.83 9.80
N LYS A 151 11.98 16.92 8.82
CA LYS A 151 13.19 16.46 8.14
C LYS A 151 13.95 17.64 7.50
N ILE A 152 13.24 18.48 6.76
CA ILE A 152 13.82 19.68 6.11
C ILE A 152 14.28 20.69 7.17
N ARG A 153 13.50 20.95 8.22
CA ARG A 153 13.89 21.86 9.30
C ARG A 153 15.15 21.38 10.03
N ARG A 154 15.30 20.06 10.24
CA ARG A 154 16.50 19.49 10.85
C ARG A 154 17.73 19.70 9.96
N GLU A 155 17.59 19.50 8.65
CA GLU A 155 18.66 19.79 7.69
C GLU A 155 19.03 21.28 7.70
N ARG A 156 18.04 22.17 7.76
CA ARG A 156 18.25 23.62 7.85
C ARG A 156 18.91 24.05 9.16
N ARG A 157 18.44 23.52 10.32
CA ARG A 157 18.98 23.89 11.64
C ARG A 157 20.47 23.59 11.75
N LYS A 158 20.92 22.45 11.23
CA LYS A 158 22.36 22.09 11.17
C LYS A 158 23.25 23.14 10.49
N HIS A 159 22.69 23.93 9.57
CA HIS A 159 23.43 24.95 8.83
C HIS A 159 23.16 26.37 9.34
N GLU A 160 21.89 26.69 9.64
CA GLU A 160 21.47 28.04 10.06
C GLU A 160 21.74 28.29 11.55
N ARG A 161 21.72 27.25 12.39
CA ARG A 161 21.95 27.33 13.85
C ARG A 161 22.76 26.12 14.35
N PRO A 162 24.06 26.03 14.03
CA PRO A 162 24.90 24.90 14.44
C PRO A 162 25.14 24.82 15.96
N ASP A 163 24.90 25.92 16.70
CA ASP A 163 25.13 26.01 18.14
C ASP A 163 23.97 25.43 18.98
N GLU A 164 22.79 25.22 18.39
CA GLU A 164 21.65 24.61 19.05
C GLU A 164 21.75 23.08 18.96
N GLU A 165 21.75 22.38 20.11
CA GLU A 165 21.70 20.93 20.13
C GLU A 165 20.39 20.42 19.51
N ASP A 166 20.49 19.67 18.43
CA ASP A 166 19.34 19.01 17.82
C ASP A 166 18.66 18.08 18.84
N LEU A 167 17.32 18.00 18.78
CA LEU A 167 16.56 16.97 19.49
C LEU A 167 17.15 15.60 19.12
N GLN A 168 17.61 14.85 20.13
CA GLN A 168 18.28 13.56 20.00
C GLN A 168 17.34 12.50 19.42
N THR A 169 17.15 12.55 18.10
CA THR A 169 16.40 11.54 17.34
C THR A 169 17.37 10.42 16.98
N ASP A 170 16.89 9.18 16.93
CA ASP A 170 17.70 8.00 16.59
C ASP A 170 18.51 8.17 15.29
N GLU A 171 17.93 8.83 14.29
CA GLU A 171 18.58 9.16 13.01
C GLU A 171 19.77 10.12 13.20
N ALA A 172 19.60 11.17 13.99
CA ALA A 172 20.64 12.15 14.26
C ALA A 172 21.80 11.53 15.05
N ILE A 173 21.47 10.64 16.00
CA ILE A 173 22.47 9.84 16.74
C ILE A 173 23.25 8.96 15.75
N ALA A 174 22.56 8.23 14.88
CA ALA A 174 23.19 7.38 13.87
C ALA A 174 24.10 8.16 12.91
N GLU A 175 23.65 9.33 12.45
CA GLU A 175 24.47 10.23 11.60
C GLU A 175 25.69 10.77 12.33
N SER A 176 25.55 11.17 13.60
CA SER A 176 26.68 11.66 14.39
C SER A 176 27.75 10.57 14.58
N LEU A 177 27.33 9.32 14.79
CA LEU A 177 28.22 8.18 14.88
C LEU A 177 28.90 7.88 13.53
N ARG A 178 28.17 7.98 12.42
CA ARG A 178 28.74 7.82 11.07
C ARG A 178 29.79 8.88 10.76
N LYS A 179 29.52 10.14 11.12
CA LYS A 179 30.47 11.26 10.98
C LYS A 179 31.71 11.03 11.84
N LYS A 180 31.54 10.58 13.09
CA LYS A 180 32.66 10.21 13.98
C LYS A 180 33.51 9.08 13.40
N ASN A 181 32.87 8.09 12.77
CA ASN A 181 33.53 6.95 12.14
C ASN A 181 34.01 7.25 10.70
N GLN A 182 33.91 8.50 10.23
CA GLN A 182 34.31 8.94 8.88
C GLN A 182 33.72 8.05 7.76
N VAL A 183 32.50 7.58 7.94
CA VAL A 183 31.79 6.81 6.92
C VAL A 183 31.45 7.75 5.75
N PRO A 184 31.90 7.46 4.52
CA PRO A 184 31.59 8.31 3.36
C PRO A 184 30.08 8.33 3.13
N GLU A 185 29.52 9.52 2.89
CA GLU A 185 28.12 9.66 2.52
C GLU A 185 27.91 9.14 1.08
N TYR A 186 26.68 8.72 0.77
CA TYR A 186 26.35 8.33 -0.58
C TYR A 186 26.32 9.56 -1.50
N GLU A 187 27.30 9.63 -2.41
CA GLU A 187 27.41 10.67 -3.44
C GLU A 187 26.57 10.27 -4.65
N GLY A 188 25.27 10.58 -4.61
CA GLY A 188 24.38 10.33 -5.73
C GLY A 188 22.96 10.78 -5.49
N VAL A 189 22.11 10.54 -6.49
CA VAL A 189 20.71 10.98 -6.49
C VAL A 189 19.91 10.21 -5.43
N LYS A 190 19.56 10.87 -4.33
CA LYS A 190 18.57 10.35 -3.37
C LYS A 190 17.18 10.39 -4.02
N GLY A 191 16.25 9.57 -3.54
CA GLY A 191 14.93 9.45 -4.15
C GLY A 191 13.83 9.23 -3.13
N ASP A 192 12.71 9.88 -3.37
CA ASP A 192 11.50 9.74 -2.57
C ASP A 192 10.41 9.02 -3.37
N ILE A 193 9.79 8.00 -2.77
CA ILE A 193 8.65 7.27 -3.33
C ILE A 193 7.41 7.60 -2.50
N ILE A 194 6.35 8.08 -3.13
CA ILE A 194 5.14 8.55 -2.46
C ILE A 194 3.95 7.72 -2.92
N PHE A 195 3.19 7.09 -2.02
CA PHE A 195 2.06 6.22 -2.41
C PHE A 195 0.70 6.92 -2.26
N GLY A 196 0.06 7.20 -3.40
CA GLY A 196 -1.29 7.75 -3.50
C GLY A 196 -1.34 9.28 -3.60
N ARG A 197 -2.48 9.78 -4.06
CA ARG A 197 -2.73 11.23 -4.18
C ARG A 197 -2.76 11.95 -2.83
N HIS A 198 -3.29 11.32 -1.78
CA HIS A 198 -3.43 11.93 -0.45
C HIS A 198 -2.06 12.20 0.17
N THR A 199 -1.16 11.20 0.18
CA THR A 199 0.23 11.37 0.62
C THR A 199 0.97 12.40 -0.22
N TRP A 200 0.75 12.45 -1.53
CA TRP A 200 1.38 13.43 -2.41
C TRP A 200 1.04 14.87 -2.04
N LYS A 201 -0.24 15.13 -1.70
CA LYS A 201 -0.68 16.46 -1.23
C LYS A 201 0.01 16.84 0.07
N GLU A 202 0.14 15.89 1.00
CA GLU A 202 0.83 16.12 2.27
C GLU A 202 2.34 16.29 2.12
N TYR A 203 2.97 15.50 1.24
CA TYR A 203 4.38 15.61 0.92
C TYR A 203 4.71 16.99 0.35
N ILE A 204 3.95 17.45 -0.65
CA ILE A 204 4.09 18.79 -1.21
C ILE A 204 3.88 19.83 -0.12
N ARG A 205 2.81 19.70 0.67
CA ARG A 205 2.51 20.65 1.75
C ARG A 205 3.65 20.73 2.77
N GLY A 206 4.22 19.59 3.15
CA GLY A 206 5.36 19.50 4.07
C GLY A 206 6.65 20.04 3.48
N LEU A 207 6.88 19.86 2.18
CA LEU A 207 8.01 20.47 1.47
C LEU A 207 7.93 21.99 1.54
N HIS A 208 6.77 22.56 1.24
CA HIS A 208 6.54 24.00 1.35
C HIS A 208 6.69 24.49 2.79
N GLU A 209 6.12 23.77 3.75
CA GLU A 209 6.22 24.14 5.17
C GLU A 209 7.65 24.07 5.71
N GLY A 210 8.45 23.10 5.25
CA GLY A 210 9.85 22.95 5.66
C GLY A 210 10.76 24.05 5.12
N TRP A 211 10.57 24.47 3.86
CA TRP A 211 11.40 25.49 3.23
C TRP A 211 10.92 26.92 3.47
N LEU A 212 9.61 27.17 3.42
CA LEU A 212 9.01 28.51 3.59
C LEU A 212 8.62 28.81 5.04
N GLY A 213 8.42 27.78 5.86
CA GLY A 213 8.02 27.95 7.25
C GLY A 213 9.18 28.33 8.18
N PRO A 214 8.86 28.87 9.37
CA PRO A 214 9.84 29.11 10.42
C PRO A 214 10.47 27.80 10.93
N LEU A 215 11.66 27.91 11.51
CA LEU A 215 12.34 26.78 12.19
C LEU A 215 11.71 26.48 13.55
N ASP A 216 11.28 27.54 14.25
CA ASP A 216 10.70 27.46 15.58
C ASP A 216 9.17 27.23 15.49
N PRO A 217 8.60 26.43 16.41
CA PRO A 217 7.15 26.22 16.44
C PRO A 217 6.40 27.55 16.60
N PRO A 218 5.29 27.76 15.87
CA PRO A 218 4.46 28.93 16.10
C PRO A 218 4.00 28.92 17.55
N VAL A 219 4.08 30.08 18.21
CA VAL A 219 3.59 30.26 19.57
C VAL A 219 2.11 29.88 19.56
N LYS A 220 1.75 28.82 20.29
CA LYS A 220 0.35 28.47 20.51
C LYS A 220 -0.28 29.67 21.19
N LEU A 221 -1.15 30.39 20.49
CA LEU A 221 -2.00 31.39 21.12
C LEU A 221 -2.96 30.63 22.03
N GLU A 222 -2.58 30.44 23.29
CA GLU A 222 -3.52 30.00 24.32
C GLU A 222 -4.68 31.01 24.33
N PRO A 223 -5.95 30.56 24.34
CA PRO A 223 -7.07 31.48 24.40
C PRO A 223 -6.95 32.38 25.64
N ILE A 224 -7.22 33.67 25.45
CA ILE A 224 -7.04 34.79 26.39
C ILE A 224 -8.08 34.73 27.53
N THR A 225 -8.21 33.60 28.23
CA THR A 225 -9.16 33.45 29.34
C THR A 225 -8.50 33.40 30.71
N LYS A 226 -7.17 33.50 30.82
CA LYS A 226 -6.44 33.42 32.11
C LYS A 226 -5.95 34.76 32.69
N LEU A 227 -6.43 35.91 32.21
CA LEU A 227 -5.96 37.22 32.69
C LEU A 227 -6.99 38.06 33.48
N VAL A 228 -8.08 37.45 33.99
CA VAL A 228 -9.07 38.21 34.80
C VAL A 228 -9.28 37.66 36.22
N GLU A 229 -8.73 36.50 36.59
CA GLU A 229 -8.96 35.90 37.92
C GLU A 229 -7.71 35.88 38.81
N ALA A 230 -6.97 36.98 38.85
CA ALA A 230 -5.86 37.17 39.78
C ALA A 230 -5.98 38.51 40.51
N ASP A 231 -7.08 38.70 41.25
CA ASP A 231 -7.16 39.69 42.32
C ASP A 231 -8.23 39.25 43.34
N SER A 232 -7.82 38.39 44.28
CA SER A 232 -8.35 38.31 45.66
C SER A 232 -7.55 37.28 46.47
N GLU A 233 -6.47 37.74 47.11
CA GLU A 233 -5.93 37.07 48.31
C GLU A 233 -6.90 37.31 49.48
N THR A 234 -7.23 36.36 50.35
CA THR A 234 -6.49 36.01 51.59
C THR A 234 -7.30 34.98 52.44
N PRO A 235 -6.71 34.33 53.47
CA PRO A 235 -6.77 32.87 53.65
C PRO A 235 -7.43 32.41 54.98
N LYS A 236 -7.52 31.08 55.19
CA LYS A 236 -7.53 30.46 56.54
C LYS A 236 -7.18 28.96 56.52
N ALA A 237 -6.64 28.53 57.67
CA ALA A 237 -5.70 27.45 57.87
C ALA A 237 -6.32 26.11 58.36
N GLU A 238 -5.52 25.05 58.12
CA GLU A 238 -5.23 23.83 58.90
C GLU A 238 -6.32 23.01 59.63
N GLY A 239 -6.26 21.68 59.46
CA GLY A 239 -6.82 20.70 60.39
C GLY A 239 -6.98 19.26 59.87
N GLU A 240 -5.90 18.47 59.97
CA GLU A 240 -5.75 17.02 60.29
C GLU A 240 -6.59 15.86 59.67
N GLN A 241 -5.84 14.77 59.42
CA GLN A 241 -6.09 13.40 58.91
C GLN A 241 -6.86 12.44 59.86
N PRO A 242 -6.94 11.10 59.64
CA PRO A 242 -7.24 10.24 58.45
C PRO A 242 -8.27 9.10 58.79
N GLU A 243 -8.76 8.32 57.80
CA GLU A 243 -8.93 6.86 57.95
C GLU A 243 -9.25 6.10 56.64
N GLU A 244 -9.00 4.78 56.72
CA GLU A 244 -8.72 3.74 55.72
C GLU A 244 -9.86 3.33 54.75
N LYS A 245 -9.52 3.18 53.45
CA LYS A 245 -9.43 1.90 52.67
C LYS A 245 -10.65 0.98 52.73
N GLU A 246 -11.31 0.85 51.57
CA GLU A 246 -11.76 -0.45 51.09
C GLU A 246 -11.56 -0.57 49.57
N GLU A 247 -10.99 -1.71 49.19
CA GLU A 247 -10.52 -2.07 47.87
C GLU A 247 -11.68 -2.50 46.95
N GLY A 248 -11.73 -1.96 45.74
CA GLY A 248 -12.59 -2.43 44.67
C GLY A 248 -11.85 -2.44 43.34
N LYS A 249 -11.17 -3.55 43.04
CA LYS A 249 -10.49 -3.84 41.77
C LYS A 249 -11.38 -3.49 40.57
N LYS A 250 -11.00 -2.46 39.80
CA LYS A 250 -11.35 -2.34 38.38
C LYS A 250 -10.10 -2.57 37.56
N GLU A 251 -10.23 -3.51 36.64
CA GLU A 251 -9.23 -3.94 35.68
C GLU A 251 -8.58 -2.72 35.02
N LYS A 252 -7.24 -2.64 35.14
CA LYS A 252 -6.43 -1.82 34.25
C LYS A 252 -6.55 -2.43 32.86
N GLU A 253 -7.54 -2.01 32.09
CA GLU A 253 -7.38 -1.99 30.64
C GLU A 253 -6.11 -1.19 30.37
N GLU A 254 -5.11 -1.86 29.81
CA GLU A 254 -3.91 -1.24 29.28
C GLU A 254 -4.34 -0.15 28.29
N LYS A 255 -4.43 1.10 28.78
CA LYS A 255 -4.54 2.28 27.93
C LYS A 255 -3.30 2.23 27.03
N LYS A 256 -3.52 1.81 25.79
CA LYS A 256 -2.54 1.98 24.71
C LYS A 256 -2.02 3.41 24.82
N PRO A 257 -0.70 3.63 24.76
CA PRO A 257 -0.15 4.97 24.88
C PRO A 257 -0.86 5.89 23.88
N GLU A 258 -1.56 6.89 24.41
CA GLU A 258 -2.17 7.94 23.59
C GLU A 258 -1.05 8.58 22.80
N ARG A 259 -1.22 8.62 21.47
CA ARG A 259 -0.18 9.11 20.58
C ARG A 259 0.08 10.59 20.89
N PRO A 260 1.33 11.07 20.79
CA PRO A 260 1.59 12.50 20.84
C PRO A 260 0.62 13.25 19.90
N PRO A 261 0.07 14.37 20.36
CA PRO A 261 -0.83 15.18 19.54
C PRO A 261 -0.07 15.64 18.29
N GLN A 262 -0.79 15.69 17.18
CA GLN A 262 -0.21 16.09 15.91
C GLN A 262 0.37 17.50 15.98
N PRO A 263 1.57 17.74 15.42
CA PRO A 263 2.11 19.09 15.32
C PRO A 263 1.27 19.92 14.36
N LEU A 264 0.88 21.10 14.84
CA LEU A 264 0.17 22.12 14.06
C LEU A 264 1.03 22.58 12.87
N PRO A 265 0.40 23.07 11.78
CA PRO A 265 1.13 23.52 10.62
C PRO A 265 1.74 24.89 10.90
N TYR A 266 3.01 25.08 10.55
CA TYR A 266 3.73 26.33 10.89
C TYR A 266 3.41 27.47 9.92
N ASN A 267 2.84 27.13 8.77
CA ASN A 267 2.54 28.07 7.68
C ASN A 267 1.21 27.66 7.03
N THR A 268 0.38 28.60 6.56
CA THR A 268 -0.80 28.32 5.74
C THR A 268 -0.46 28.32 4.24
N ALA A 269 -1.40 28.08 3.33
CA ALA A 269 -1.11 28.17 1.89
C ALA A 269 -1.17 29.62 1.39
N ALA A 270 -1.80 30.52 2.16
CA ALA A 270 -1.91 31.93 1.83
C ALA A 270 -0.57 32.65 2.02
N ASP A 271 0.27 32.20 2.96
CA ASP A 271 1.51 32.90 3.30
C ASP A 271 2.69 32.53 2.38
N TYR A 272 2.49 31.63 1.39
CA TYR A 272 3.54 31.21 0.45
C TYR A 272 4.16 32.37 -0.33
N SER A 273 3.35 33.34 -0.76
CA SER A 273 3.83 34.49 -1.52
C SER A 273 4.66 35.47 -0.68
N ILE A 274 4.37 35.52 0.63
CA ILE A 274 5.00 36.43 1.59
C ILE A 274 6.26 35.80 2.20
N ALA A 275 6.32 34.48 2.26
CA ALA A 275 7.42 33.76 2.88
C ALA A 275 8.76 33.96 2.15
N ASN A 276 9.81 34.10 2.96
CA ASN A 276 11.18 34.22 2.48
C ASN A 276 11.82 32.85 2.31
N LEU A 277 12.49 32.65 1.19
CA LEU A 277 13.28 31.44 0.96
C LEU A 277 14.62 31.53 1.70
N PRO A 278 15.05 30.47 2.38
CA PRO A 278 16.37 30.41 2.98
C PRO A 278 17.45 30.39 1.88
N PRO A 279 18.62 31.02 2.11
CA PRO A 279 19.69 31.09 1.12
C PRO A 279 20.32 29.71 0.81
N GLN A 280 20.21 28.76 1.75
CA GLN A 280 20.79 27.42 1.65
C GLN A 280 19.91 26.41 0.90
N ILE A 281 18.81 26.86 0.29
CA ILE A 281 17.96 25.98 -0.52
C ILE A 281 18.77 25.37 -1.68
N PRO A 282 18.75 24.04 -1.87
CA PRO A 282 19.46 23.43 -2.98
C PRO A 282 18.89 23.90 -4.32
N ALA A 283 19.75 23.95 -5.34
CA ALA A 283 19.33 24.29 -6.71
C ALA A 283 18.31 23.29 -7.25
N GLU A 284 18.46 22.01 -6.89
CA GLU A 284 17.58 20.93 -7.29
C GLU A 284 17.22 20.06 -6.09
N PHE A 285 15.95 19.70 -5.97
CA PHE A 285 15.50 18.77 -4.94
C PHE A 285 15.72 17.32 -5.37
N SER A 286 15.81 16.45 -4.37
CA SER A 286 15.81 15.02 -4.60
C SER A 286 14.53 14.64 -5.37
N PRO A 287 14.65 13.92 -6.49
CA PRO A 287 13.49 13.56 -7.30
C PRO A 287 12.49 12.73 -6.51
N ALA A 288 11.21 13.04 -6.73
CA ALA A 288 10.08 12.40 -6.07
C ALA A 288 9.22 11.69 -7.11
N ASN A 289 8.84 10.44 -6.87
CA ASN A 289 7.94 9.70 -7.75
C ASN A 289 6.64 9.30 -7.02
N PRO A 290 5.50 9.88 -7.39
CA PRO A 290 4.20 9.50 -6.86
C PRO A 290 3.64 8.26 -7.57
N ILE A 291 3.35 7.22 -6.81
CA ILE A 291 2.80 5.93 -7.25
C ILE A 291 1.30 5.90 -6.99
N PRO A 292 0.45 5.45 -7.94
CA PRO A 292 -0.99 5.35 -7.73
C PRO A 292 -1.34 4.37 -6.59
N LEU A 293 -2.30 4.76 -5.75
CA LEU A 293 -2.93 3.92 -4.73
C LEU A 293 -4.46 3.92 -4.94
N PRO A 294 -4.98 3.16 -5.92
CA PRO A 294 -6.40 3.17 -6.23
C PRO A 294 -7.19 2.46 -5.13
N HIS A 295 -7.75 3.26 -4.22
CA HIS A 295 -8.55 2.79 -3.11
C HIS A 295 -9.95 3.41 -3.16
N ARG A 296 -10.97 2.59 -3.41
CA ARG A 296 -12.37 3.01 -3.52
C ARG A 296 -13.26 2.20 -2.59
N LEU A 297 -14.01 2.90 -1.74
CA LEU A 297 -14.92 2.30 -0.76
C LEU A 297 -16.39 2.42 -1.19
N GLY A 298 -17.24 1.55 -0.62
CA GLY A 298 -18.70 1.60 -0.80
C GLY A 298 -19.29 0.50 -1.69
N PHE A 299 -20.51 0.05 -1.34
CA PHE A 299 -21.22 -1.03 -2.03
C PHE A 299 -21.69 -0.65 -3.45
N ARG A 300 -22.09 0.61 -3.66
CA ARG A 300 -22.49 1.11 -4.99
C ARG A 300 -21.36 1.06 -6.02
N HIS A 301 -20.11 0.90 -5.59
CA HIS A 301 -18.93 0.86 -6.46
C HIS A 301 -18.34 -0.54 -6.63
N THR A 302 -19.08 -1.59 -6.25
CA THR A 302 -18.66 -2.99 -6.38
C THR A 302 -18.26 -3.38 -7.81
N LEU A 303 -19.00 -2.95 -8.83
CA LEU A 303 -18.67 -3.26 -10.23
C LEU A 303 -17.37 -2.58 -10.69
N VAL A 304 -17.14 -1.34 -10.26
CA VAL A 304 -15.88 -0.62 -10.55
C VAL A 304 -14.71 -1.32 -9.85
N ARG A 305 -14.89 -1.71 -8.58
CA ARG A 305 -13.90 -2.46 -7.81
C ARG A 305 -13.61 -3.83 -8.44
N LEU A 306 -14.62 -4.52 -8.95
CA LEU A 306 -14.48 -5.79 -9.66
C LEU A 306 -13.70 -5.61 -10.97
N ASN A 307 -13.99 -4.55 -11.75
CA ASN A 307 -13.23 -4.24 -12.95
C ASN A 307 -11.75 -3.95 -12.64
N ARG A 308 -11.46 -3.20 -11.57
CA ARG A 308 -10.08 -2.98 -11.11
C ARG A 308 -9.43 -4.27 -10.63
N PHE A 309 -10.18 -5.13 -9.94
CA PHE A 309 -9.70 -6.42 -9.46
C PHE A 309 -9.25 -7.34 -10.60
N PHE A 310 -9.94 -7.33 -11.74
CA PHE A 310 -9.57 -8.09 -12.94
C PHE A 310 -8.52 -7.40 -13.82
N ASN A 311 -8.07 -6.20 -13.47
CA ASN A 311 -7.07 -5.44 -14.22
C ASN A 311 -5.84 -5.10 -13.35
N ARG A 312 -5.60 -5.84 -12.27
CA ARG A 312 -4.43 -5.60 -11.39
C ARG A 312 -3.10 -5.85 -12.11
N ARG A 313 -3.11 -6.63 -13.20
CA ARG A 313 -1.94 -6.82 -14.05
C ARG A 313 -1.41 -5.51 -14.66
N LYS A 314 -2.30 -4.59 -15.08
CA LYS A 314 -1.90 -3.31 -15.68
C LYS A 314 -1.28 -2.40 -14.63
N LEU A 315 -1.94 -2.31 -13.48
CA LEU A 315 -1.44 -1.59 -12.32
C LEU A 315 -0.07 -2.14 -11.87
N ALA A 316 0.13 -3.45 -11.87
CA ALA A 316 1.42 -4.04 -11.51
C ALA A 316 2.55 -3.66 -12.49
N ASP A 317 2.23 -3.54 -13.79
CA ASP A 317 3.19 -3.12 -14.81
C ASP A 317 3.49 -1.61 -14.70
N GLU A 318 2.47 -0.78 -14.47
CA GLU A 318 2.61 0.67 -14.25
C GLU A 318 3.46 0.98 -13.01
N ILE A 319 3.12 0.38 -11.85
CA ILE A 319 3.91 0.55 -10.62
C ILE A 319 5.31 -0.03 -10.77
N GLY A 320 5.43 -1.20 -11.41
CA GLY A 320 6.73 -1.81 -11.67
C GLY A 320 7.64 -0.90 -12.49
N ARG A 321 7.10 -0.24 -13.52
CA ARG A 321 7.81 0.76 -14.33
C ARG A 321 8.24 1.96 -13.50
N GLU A 322 7.34 2.54 -12.70
CA GLU A 322 7.65 3.71 -11.88
C GLU A 322 8.69 3.41 -10.80
N VAL A 323 8.59 2.26 -10.14
CA VAL A 323 9.58 1.82 -9.14
C VAL A 323 10.92 1.50 -9.81
N ALA A 324 10.92 0.86 -10.98
CA ALA A 324 12.15 0.60 -11.72
C ALA A 324 12.84 1.91 -12.15
N ALA A 325 12.10 2.93 -12.56
CA ALA A 325 12.65 4.26 -12.87
C ALA A 325 13.40 4.87 -11.67
N VAL A 326 12.82 4.74 -10.46
CA VAL A 326 13.48 5.20 -9.22
C VAL A 326 14.75 4.39 -8.94
N CYS A 327 14.72 3.07 -9.17
CA CYS A 327 15.86 2.20 -8.93
C CYS A 327 17.04 2.54 -9.85
N PHE A 328 16.77 2.69 -11.16
CA PHE A 328 17.81 3.06 -12.13
C PHE A 328 18.36 4.45 -11.87
N ALA A 329 17.51 5.44 -11.58
CA ALA A 329 17.89 6.83 -11.37
C ALA A 329 18.79 7.45 -12.45
N ASN A 330 18.78 6.88 -13.65
CA ASN A 330 19.57 7.34 -14.80
C ASN A 330 19.07 8.68 -15.36
N SER A 331 17.77 8.95 -15.24
CA SER A 331 17.14 10.17 -15.74
C SER A 331 16.18 10.76 -14.71
N SER A 332 16.40 12.04 -14.40
CA SER A 332 15.47 12.87 -13.64
C SER A 332 14.99 14.02 -14.52
N ARG A 333 13.69 14.15 -14.68
CA ARG A 333 13.06 15.20 -15.49
C ARG A 333 12.51 16.31 -14.59
N GLU A 334 12.54 17.54 -15.09
CA GLU A 334 11.67 18.62 -14.62
C GLU A 334 10.18 18.23 -14.73
N TRP A 335 9.38 18.75 -13.80
CA TRP A 335 7.93 18.69 -13.92
C TRP A 335 7.48 19.64 -15.03
N ARG A 336 6.62 19.15 -15.93
CA ARG A 336 6.15 19.95 -17.07
C ARG A 336 4.98 20.83 -16.63
N GLU A 337 4.79 21.94 -17.33
CA GLU A 337 3.56 22.73 -17.22
C GLU A 337 2.59 22.29 -18.31
N ALA A 338 1.35 22.00 -17.92
CA ALA A 338 0.28 21.64 -18.84
C ALA A 338 -0.82 22.70 -18.76
N ASN A 339 -1.01 23.48 -19.82
CA ASN A 339 -2.10 24.46 -19.93
C ASN A 339 -2.17 25.47 -18.78
N GLY A 340 -1.02 25.96 -18.30
CA GLY A 340 -0.95 26.90 -17.18
C GLY A 340 -1.19 26.28 -15.80
N GLN A 341 -1.25 24.95 -15.70
CA GLN A 341 -1.27 24.20 -14.45
C GLN A 341 0.02 23.40 -14.30
N TYR A 342 0.55 23.35 -13.08
CA TYR A 342 1.72 22.55 -12.74
C TYR A 342 1.39 21.05 -12.83
N GLU A 343 2.22 20.24 -13.48
CA GLU A 343 2.02 18.77 -13.55
C GLU A 343 1.88 18.17 -12.16
N GLN A 344 2.62 18.69 -11.17
CA GLN A 344 2.53 18.33 -9.76
C GLN A 344 1.08 18.34 -9.25
N GLU A 345 0.28 19.34 -9.65
CA GLU A 345 -1.14 19.50 -9.28
C GLU A 345 -2.07 18.48 -9.93
N LEU A 346 -1.70 17.98 -11.11
CA LEU A 346 -2.52 17.07 -11.90
C LEU A 346 -2.24 15.60 -11.62
N VAL A 347 -1.06 15.29 -11.09
CA VAL A 347 -0.61 13.91 -10.88
C VAL A 347 -1.49 13.19 -9.87
N LEU A 348 -2.02 12.02 -10.26
CA LEU A 348 -2.96 11.22 -9.47
C LEU A 348 -4.27 11.94 -9.08
N LYS A 349 -4.61 13.09 -9.70
CA LYS A 349 -5.84 13.84 -9.39
C LYS A 349 -7.12 13.00 -9.56
N HIS A 350 -7.10 12.02 -10.47
CA HIS A 350 -8.22 11.11 -10.69
C HIS A 350 -8.55 10.23 -9.47
N GLU A 351 -7.60 10.01 -8.55
CA GLU A 351 -7.81 9.24 -7.31
C GLU A 351 -8.67 10.01 -6.30
N GLU A 352 -8.72 11.34 -6.36
CA GLU A 352 -9.58 12.15 -5.48
C GLU A 352 -11.06 11.78 -5.65
N ASN A 353 -11.44 11.31 -6.84
CA ASN A 353 -12.81 10.84 -7.14
C ASN A 353 -13.17 9.53 -6.44
N ASP A 354 -12.18 8.77 -5.97
CA ASP A 354 -12.40 7.50 -5.28
C ASP A 354 -12.51 7.66 -3.76
N TRP A 355 -12.18 8.84 -3.23
CA TRP A 355 -12.25 9.14 -1.81
C TRP A 355 -13.68 9.14 -1.27
N VAL A 356 -13.81 8.80 0.01
CA VAL A 356 -15.11 8.76 0.69
C VAL A 356 -15.67 10.17 0.84
N LYS A 357 -16.99 10.32 0.69
CA LYS A 357 -17.69 11.60 0.82
C LYS A 357 -17.48 12.30 2.17
N SER A 358 -17.16 11.56 3.24
CA SER A 358 -16.86 12.11 4.56
C SER A 358 -15.62 13.00 4.57
N VAL A 359 -14.64 12.71 3.70
CA VAL A 359 -13.40 13.49 3.57
C VAL A 359 -13.67 14.93 3.18
N TRP A 360 -14.71 15.14 2.39
CA TRP A 360 -15.11 16.45 1.87
C TRP A 360 -16.03 17.22 2.81
N LYS A 361 -16.48 16.61 3.91
CA LYS A 361 -17.35 17.30 4.86
C LYS A 361 -16.50 18.22 5.75
N PRO A 362 -16.89 19.50 5.91
CA PRO A 362 -16.30 20.33 6.95
C PRO A 362 -16.53 19.66 8.31
N GLU A 363 -15.59 19.81 9.24
CA GLU A 363 -15.81 19.31 10.59
C GLU A 363 -16.82 20.26 11.24
N GLU A 364 -17.93 19.71 11.74
CA GLU A 364 -18.79 20.45 12.65
C GLU A 364 -17.95 20.74 13.89
N PRO A 365 -17.93 21.98 14.41
CA PRO A 365 -17.24 22.27 15.66
C PRO A 365 -17.73 21.27 16.72
N PRO A 366 -16.85 20.81 17.63
CA PRO A 366 -17.27 19.91 18.69
C PRO A 366 -18.49 20.51 19.36
N LYS A 367 -19.61 19.78 19.35
CA LYS A 367 -20.77 20.17 20.13
C LYS A 367 -20.28 20.25 21.57
N GLN A 368 -20.34 21.44 22.15
CA GLN A 368 -20.25 21.58 23.61
C GLN A 368 -21.45 20.83 24.15
N ASP A 369 -21.24 19.58 24.56
CA ASP A 369 -22.20 18.89 25.37
C ASP A 369 -22.17 19.60 26.73
N ASP A 370 -23.19 20.42 27.01
CA ASP A 370 -23.34 21.22 28.24
C ASP A 370 -23.44 20.37 29.53
N ASP A 371 -23.33 19.04 29.45
CA ASP A 371 -23.45 18.13 30.58
C ASP A 371 -22.35 17.07 30.58
N SER A 372 -21.12 17.42 30.99
CA SER A 372 -20.33 16.58 31.91
C SER A 372 -19.05 17.26 32.38
N THR A 373 -18.93 17.31 33.71
CA THR A 373 -17.75 17.68 34.49
C THR A 373 -16.58 16.73 34.22
N ALA A 374 -15.79 17.02 33.19
CA ALA A 374 -14.35 16.76 33.11
C ALA A 374 -13.82 17.45 31.86
N ALA A 375 -13.07 18.54 32.04
CA ALA A 375 -12.36 19.20 30.95
C ALA A 375 -11.31 18.25 30.36
N ALA A 376 -11.72 17.45 29.36
CA ALA A 376 -10.78 16.80 28.48
C ALA A 376 -9.99 17.91 27.76
N PRO A 377 -8.65 17.85 27.70
CA PRO A 377 -7.87 18.86 27.00
C PRO A 377 -8.39 18.93 25.57
N SER A 378 -8.88 20.10 25.17
CA SER A 378 -9.39 20.34 23.82
C SER A 378 -8.29 19.95 22.83
N GLU A 379 -8.44 18.80 22.17
CA GLU A 379 -7.53 18.39 21.11
C GLU A 379 -7.45 19.54 20.09
N PRO A 380 -6.25 19.95 19.65
CA PRO A 380 -6.15 20.94 18.59
C PRO A 380 -6.96 20.47 17.36
N PRO A 381 -7.58 21.40 16.62
CA PRO A 381 -8.40 21.06 15.46
C PRO A 381 -7.59 20.19 14.50
N LYS A 382 -8.16 19.05 14.10
CA LYS A 382 -7.49 18.11 13.18
C LYS A 382 -7.30 18.80 11.84
N GLU A 383 -6.08 18.74 11.33
CA GLU A 383 -5.78 19.39 10.06
C GLU A 383 -6.48 18.69 8.89
N LYS A 384 -6.98 19.47 7.93
CA LYS A 384 -7.68 18.96 6.74
C LYS A 384 -6.96 19.38 5.45
N ILE A 385 -5.97 18.60 5.06
CA ILE A 385 -5.11 18.85 3.88
C ILE A 385 -5.70 18.21 2.61
N TRP A 386 -6.33 17.04 2.74
CA TRP A 386 -6.88 16.25 1.64
C TRP A 386 -8.01 16.96 0.90
N PRO A 387 -9.03 17.57 1.55
CA PRO A 387 -10.08 18.26 0.80
C PRO A 387 -9.63 19.60 0.21
N ALA A 388 -8.56 20.21 0.74
CA ALA A 388 -8.04 21.48 0.22
C ALA A 388 -7.44 21.30 -1.18
N PRO A 389 -7.60 22.27 -2.10
CA PRO A 389 -6.90 22.24 -3.38
C PRO A 389 -5.38 22.29 -3.15
N MET A 390 -4.63 21.59 -3.97
CA MET A 390 -3.16 21.63 -3.90
C MET A 390 -2.68 22.93 -4.52
N ILE A 391 -1.90 23.70 -3.75
CA ILE A 391 -1.28 24.95 -4.18
C ILE A 391 0.22 24.74 -4.11
N VAL A 392 0.92 25.06 -5.20
CA VAL A 392 2.38 24.92 -5.29
C VAL A 392 3.01 26.29 -5.51
N ASP A 393 4.03 26.63 -4.73
CA ASP A 393 4.85 27.82 -4.94
C ASP A 393 5.73 27.62 -6.19
N PRO A 394 5.67 28.53 -7.20
CA PRO A 394 6.51 28.45 -8.41
C PRO A 394 7.99 28.26 -8.10
N ARG A 395 8.50 28.88 -7.03
CA ARG A 395 9.92 28.81 -6.68
C ARG A 395 10.33 27.40 -6.29
N LEU A 396 9.48 26.68 -5.56
CA LEU A 396 9.74 25.30 -5.17
C LEU A 396 9.43 24.34 -6.33
N ALA A 397 8.37 24.61 -7.09
CA ALA A 397 7.96 23.80 -8.25
C ALA A 397 9.11 23.61 -9.25
N GLN A 398 9.83 24.68 -9.57
CA GLN A 398 10.95 24.67 -10.53
C GLN A 398 12.14 23.81 -10.06
N ARG A 399 12.32 23.64 -8.75
CA ARG A 399 13.41 22.85 -8.17
C ARG A 399 13.07 21.37 -8.06
N MET A 400 11.78 21.02 -8.14
CA MET A 400 11.34 19.63 -8.03
C MET A 400 11.69 18.85 -9.30
N ARG A 401 12.08 17.59 -9.11
CA ARG A 401 12.36 16.65 -10.19
C ARG A 401 11.50 15.39 -10.04
N ARG A 402 11.27 14.67 -11.14
CA ARG A 402 10.59 13.37 -11.17
C ARG A 402 11.51 12.35 -11.84
N PHE A 403 11.51 11.12 -11.34
CA PHE A 403 12.17 10.01 -12.03
C PHE A 403 11.44 9.67 -13.34
N GLU A 404 12.20 9.54 -14.42
CA GLU A 404 11.69 9.06 -15.71
C GLU A 404 12.50 7.83 -16.11
N ILE A 405 11.83 6.80 -16.63
CA ILE A 405 12.55 5.64 -17.15
C ILE A 405 13.22 6.03 -18.47
N ALA A 406 14.51 5.74 -18.60
CA ALA A 406 15.20 5.96 -19.87
C ALA A 406 14.61 5.03 -20.95
N PRO A 407 14.49 5.47 -22.21
CA PRO A 407 13.92 4.65 -23.28
C PRO A 407 14.72 3.36 -23.51
N GLU A 408 16.02 3.38 -23.24
CA GLU A 408 16.90 2.22 -23.29
C GLU A 408 16.53 1.19 -22.21
N ASP A 409 16.29 1.63 -20.98
CA ASP A 409 15.90 0.77 -19.85
C ASP A 409 14.51 0.16 -20.07
N GLU A 410 13.61 0.93 -20.67
CA GLU A 410 12.28 0.44 -21.06
C GLU A 410 12.37 -0.62 -22.18
N ALA A 411 13.22 -0.40 -23.19
CA ALA A 411 13.48 -1.38 -24.23
C ALA A 411 14.12 -2.67 -23.68
N ARG A 412 15.08 -2.54 -22.74
CA ARG A 412 15.69 -3.69 -22.04
C ARG A 412 14.62 -4.46 -21.27
N ALA A 413 13.78 -3.77 -20.49
CA ALA A 413 12.70 -4.40 -19.73
C ALA A 413 11.67 -5.09 -20.65
N ALA A 414 11.39 -4.54 -21.84
CA ALA A 414 10.48 -5.14 -22.81
C ALA A 414 11.02 -6.45 -23.43
N GLN A 415 12.34 -6.60 -23.54
CA GLN A 415 12.97 -7.81 -24.08
C GLN A 415 12.96 -8.99 -23.08
N ILE A 416 12.76 -8.73 -21.78
CA ILE A 416 12.78 -9.76 -20.74
C ILE A 416 11.57 -10.68 -20.90
N LYS A 417 11.82 -11.93 -21.27
CA LYS A 417 10.84 -13.01 -21.30
C LYS A 417 10.90 -13.78 -19.98
N VAL A 418 9.90 -13.58 -19.13
CA VAL A 418 9.77 -14.32 -17.87
C VAL A 418 9.35 -15.76 -18.16
N PRO A 419 10.14 -16.78 -17.76
CA PRO A 419 9.80 -18.17 -18.00
C PRO A 419 8.53 -18.58 -17.24
N GLU A 420 7.72 -19.45 -17.82
CA GLU A 420 6.45 -19.87 -17.20
C GLU A 420 6.65 -20.56 -15.84
N ALA A 421 7.79 -21.24 -15.66
CA ALA A 421 8.13 -21.97 -14.43
C ALA A 421 8.21 -21.06 -13.20
N GLU A 422 8.66 -19.81 -13.35
CA GLU A 422 8.76 -18.86 -12.23
C GLU A 422 7.39 -18.30 -11.80
N ILE A 423 6.44 -18.27 -12.74
CA ILE A 423 5.13 -17.66 -12.55
C ILE A 423 4.17 -18.67 -11.91
N GLU A 424 4.36 -19.95 -12.25
CA GLU A 424 3.55 -21.04 -11.73
C GLU A 424 3.86 -21.29 -10.26
N GLY A 425 2.84 -21.12 -9.42
CA GLY A 425 2.97 -21.42 -7.99
C GLY A 425 3.43 -22.87 -7.78
N TRP A 426 4.05 -23.11 -6.63
CA TRP A 426 4.70 -24.36 -6.24
C TRP A 426 3.95 -25.64 -6.68
N ILE A 427 2.62 -25.66 -6.55
CA ILE A 427 1.79 -26.81 -6.91
C ILE A 427 1.82 -27.10 -8.42
N LYS A 428 1.62 -26.10 -9.30
CA LYS A 428 1.63 -26.31 -10.76
C LYS A 428 3.04 -26.49 -11.31
N GLY A 429 4.02 -25.79 -10.74
CA GLY A 429 5.44 -26.02 -11.05
C GLY A 429 5.87 -27.44 -10.70
N SER A 430 5.38 -27.99 -9.58
CA SER A 430 5.61 -29.39 -9.19
C SER A 430 4.96 -30.38 -10.16
N PHE A 431 3.70 -30.15 -10.57
CA PHE A 431 3.06 -31.02 -11.58
C PHE A 431 3.74 -30.97 -12.96
N ARG A 432 4.17 -29.79 -13.43
CA ARG A 432 4.88 -29.65 -14.70
C ARG A 432 6.31 -30.19 -14.63
N SER A 433 7.01 -30.01 -13.52
CA SER A 433 8.33 -30.65 -13.33
C SER A 433 8.20 -32.17 -13.24
N LEU A 434 7.17 -32.69 -12.57
CA LEU A 434 6.85 -34.12 -12.56
C LEU A 434 6.47 -34.64 -13.96
N TRP A 435 5.71 -33.85 -14.72
CA TRP A 435 5.36 -34.18 -16.11
C TRP A 435 6.59 -34.15 -17.02
N ASN A 436 7.43 -33.11 -16.94
CA ASN A 436 8.66 -33.01 -17.72
C ASN A 436 9.63 -34.12 -17.33
N TYR A 437 9.76 -34.44 -16.03
CA TYR A 437 10.54 -35.58 -15.55
C TYR A 437 10.01 -36.93 -16.05
N THR A 438 8.69 -37.12 -16.08
CA THR A 438 8.09 -38.34 -16.63
C THR A 438 8.24 -38.43 -18.15
N VAL A 439 8.07 -37.32 -18.88
CA VAL A 439 8.33 -37.28 -20.33
C VAL A 439 9.81 -37.52 -20.63
N GLU A 440 10.72 -36.87 -19.91
CA GLU A 440 12.16 -37.00 -20.07
C GLU A 440 12.67 -38.40 -19.71
N SER A 441 12.14 -39.03 -18.66
CA SER A 441 12.47 -40.43 -18.34
C SER A 441 11.91 -41.45 -19.34
N VAL A 442 10.82 -41.11 -20.04
CA VAL A 442 10.26 -41.92 -21.12
C VAL A 442 11.02 -41.72 -22.44
N THR A 443 11.50 -40.51 -22.74
CA THR A 443 12.25 -40.20 -23.97
C THR A 443 13.75 -40.49 -23.86
N ALA A 444 14.34 -40.43 -22.67
CA ALA A 444 15.76 -40.73 -22.41
C ALA A 444 16.09 -42.23 -22.51
N LYS A 445 15.09 -43.11 -22.64
CA LYS A 445 15.28 -44.49 -23.06
C LYS A 445 15.02 -44.60 -24.57
N PRO A 446 16.01 -44.37 -25.46
CA PRO A 446 15.88 -44.92 -26.79
C PRO A 446 15.81 -46.44 -26.64
N MET A 447 14.65 -47.02 -26.95
CA MET A 447 14.48 -48.45 -27.22
C MET A 447 15.34 -48.80 -28.44
N ARG A 448 16.66 -48.82 -28.28
CA ARG A 448 17.56 -49.58 -29.14
C ARG A 448 17.76 -50.91 -28.44
N PRO A 449 17.38 -52.03 -29.06
CA PRO A 449 17.82 -53.33 -28.58
C PRO A 449 19.34 -53.28 -28.41
N ASN A 450 19.84 -53.75 -27.28
CA ASN A 450 21.28 -53.90 -27.06
C ASN A 450 21.80 -55.01 -27.98
N VAL A 451 21.99 -54.67 -29.25
CA VAL A 451 22.77 -55.50 -30.17
C VAL A 451 24.22 -55.27 -29.77
N GLY A 452 24.76 -56.20 -28.98
CA GLY A 452 26.18 -56.22 -28.64
C GLY A 452 27.00 -56.14 -29.93
N ASN A 453 28.15 -55.47 -29.86
CA ASN A 453 29.13 -55.40 -30.96
C ASN A 453 29.35 -56.80 -31.52
N VAL A 454 28.97 -57.03 -32.78
CA VAL A 454 29.25 -58.29 -33.51
C VAL A 454 30.50 -58.17 -34.38
N ASP A 455 31.19 -57.02 -34.39
CA ASP A 455 32.42 -56.84 -35.18
C ASP A 455 33.68 -57.04 -34.33
N SER A 456 33.81 -58.23 -33.75
CA SER A 456 35.08 -58.73 -33.21
C SER A 456 35.19 -60.22 -33.50
N ASP A 457 35.30 -60.56 -34.79
CA ASP A 457 35.90 -61.79 -35.32
C ASP A 457 35.96 -61.66 -36.86
N GLU A 458 36.98 -60.97 -37.37
CA GLU A 458 37.70 -61.29 -38.62
C GLU A 458 38.99 -60.48 -38.76
#